data_AF-A0A505H6Q8-F1
#
_entry.id   AF-A0A505H6Q8-F1
#
_cell.length_a   1.000
_cell.length_b   1.000
_cell.length_c   1.000
_cell.angle_alpha   90.00
_cell.angle_beta   90.00
_cell.angle_gamma   90.00
#
_symmetry.space_group_name_H-M   'P 1'
#
loop_
_entity.id
_entity.type
_entity.pdbx_description
1 polymer ?
#
loop_
_entity_poly.entity_id
_entity_poly.type
_entity_poly.pdbx_seq_one_letter_code
_entity_poly.pdbx_strand_id
1 'polypeptide(L)'
;MGGDLPDLVRDTELLADFHQDNVTIHKKRWNHAKREIWYRQRILGHGGYGLVWLEQELDRKGKPKDKSFRAVKQIRSTKPGSNLADFVRELEAVAKFSQEKYQDFFVKSHGWYESPEALHIAMEYCPFGDLQKYTASRGSLPEEEAKVVMRQVFRGLAHMHEEKFAHRDLKPAVCSPWPPAPHKFAVSFMLTSS
;
A
#
# COMPACT_ATOMS: atom_id res chain seq x y z
N MET A 1 9.92 -7.81 23.95
CA MET A 1 8.60 -7.30 24.35
C MET A 1 7.66 -7.59 23.19
N GLY A 2 7.00 -8.76 23.22
CA GLY A 2 6.13 -9.23 22.14
C GLY A 2 4.73 -9.39 22.66
N GLY A 3 3.83 -8.48 22.30
CA GLY A 3 2.44 -8.88 22.16
C GLY A 3 2.37 -9.76 20.92
N ASP A 4 1.76 -10.95 21.01
CA ASP A 4 1.67 -11.84 19.86
C ASP A 4 0.89 -11.13 18.76
N LEU A 5 1.61 -10.77 17.70
CA LEU A 5 1.00 -10.30 16.47
C LEU A 5 0.24 -11.47 15.85
N PRO A 6 -0.94 -11.22 15.25
CA PRO A 6 -1.61 -12.22 14.42
C PRO A 6 -0.64 -12.78 13.38
N ASP A 7 -0.69 -14.09 13.14
CA ASP A 7 0.24 -14.78 12.24
C ASP A 7 0.29 -14.11 10.86
N LEU A 8 -0.87 -13.70 10.33
CA LEU A 8 -0.98 -13.03 9.04
C LEU A 8 -0.22 -11.68 8.98
N VAL A 9 -0.18 -10.95 10.09
CA VAL A 9 0.59 -9.70 10.21
C VAL A 9 2.07 -10.02 10.33
N ARG A 10 2.44 -10.98 11.19
CA ARG A 10 3.83 -11.40 11.39
C ARG A 10 4.47 -11.94 10.11
N ASP A 11 3.72 -12.66 9.29
CA ASP A 11 4.20 -13.29 8.06
C ASP A 11 4.43 -12.29 6.93
N THR A 12 3.82 -11.11 7.01
CA THR A 12 3.98 -10.00 6.05
C THR A 12 4.97 -8.93 6.50
N GLU A 13 5.62 -9.12 7.64
CA GLU A 13 6.67 -8.24 8.14
C GLU A 13 7.95 -8.35 7.29
N LEU A 14 8.48 -7.20 6.89
CA LEU A 14 9.71 -7.06 6.14
C LEU A 14 10.85 -6.66 7.08
N LEU A 15 11.93 -7.43 7.08
CA LEU A 15 13.17 -7.03 7.76
C LEU A 15 13.79 -5.87 6.97
N ALA A 16 13.89 -4.69 7.58
CA ALA A 16 14.34 -3.46 6.95
C ALA A 16 15.57 -2.87 7.64
N ASP A 17 16.61 -2.56 6.86
CA ASP A 17 17.70 -1.68 7.28
C ASP A 17 17.55 -0.32 6.58
N PHE A 18 17.72 0.77 7.33
CA PHE A 18 17.60 2.14 6.80
C PHE A 18 18.99 2.74 6.58
N HIS A 19 19.17 3.43 5.46
CA HIS A 19 20.43 4.09 5.11
C HIS A 19 20.17 5.48 4.51
N GLN A 20 20.94 6.48 4.95
CA GLN A 20 20.93 7.86 4.42
C GLN A 20 19.51 8.47 4.28
N ASP A 21 18.58 8.10 5.17
CA ASP A 21 17.17 8.55 5.26
C ASP A 21 16.28 8.32 4.01
N ASN A 22 16.84 7.86 2.90
CA ASN A 22 16.14 7.67 1.62
C ASN A 22 16.33 6.30 0.99
N VAL A 23 17.15 5.41 1.59
CA VAL A 23 17.33 4.04 1.13
C VAL A 23 16.84 3.05 2.17
N THR A 24 16.00 2.11 1.75
CA THR A 24 15.54 0.97 2.56
C THR A 24 16.04 -0.33 1.93
N ILE A 25 16.66 -1.20 2.74
CA ILE A 25 17.15 -2.50 2.30
C ILE A 25 16.35 -3.59 2.99
N HIS A 26 15.67 -4.43 2.20
CA HIS A 26 14.93 -5.59 2.72
C HIS A 26 15.72 -6.88 2.56
N LYS A 27 15.77 -7.68 3.63
CA LYS A 27 16.34 -9.05 3.63
C LYS A 27 15.18 -10.06 3.67
N LYS A 28 15.09 -10.96 2.69
CA LYS A 28 14.06 -12.01 2.72
C LYS A 28 14.36 -13.02 3.84
N ARG A 29 13.34 -13.31 4.67
CA ARG A 29 13.43 -14.31 5.76
C ARG A 29 13.94 -15.68 5.30
N TRP A 30 13.51 -16.12 4.12
CA TRP A 30 13.82 -17.46 3.60
C TRP A 30 15.03 -17.52 2.65
N ASN A 31 15.59 -16.36 2.27
CA ASN A 31 16.73 -16.31 1.37
C ASN A 31 17.58 -15.05 1.61
N HIS A 32 18.54 -15.16 2.54
CA HIS A 32 19.46 -14.08 2.90
C HIS A 32 20.33 -13.57 1.73
N ALA A 33 20.42 -14.32 0.63
CA ALA A 33 21.17 -13.91 -0.56
C ALA A 33 20.41 -12.92 -1.46
N LYS A 34 19.08 -12.83 -1.33
CA LYS A 34 18.26 -11.87 -2.08
C LYS A 34 17.94 -10.65 -1.21
N ARG A 35 18.62 -9.56 -1.51
CA ARG A 35 18.38 -8.22 -0.95
C ARG A 35 17.63 -7.38 -1.96
N GLU A 36 16.62 -6.66 -1.50
CA GLU A 36 15.87 -5.68 -2.29
C GLU A 36 16.22 -4.30 -1.76
N ILE A 37 16.81 -3.46 -2.60
CA ILE A 37 17.25 -2.11 -2.24
C ILE A 37 16.26 -1.14 -2.86
N TRP A 38 15.68 -0.25 -2.06
CA TRP A 38 14.67 0.69 -2.50
C TRP A 38 15.10 2.12 -2.21
N TYR A 39 15.01 2.97 -3.23
CA TYR A 39 15.32 4.39 -3.15
C TYR A 39 14.03 5.22 -3.18
N ARG A 40 13.86 6.08 -2.18
CA ARG A 40 12.75 7.02 -2.05
C ARG A 40 12.92 8.19 -3.01
N GLN A 41 11.99 8.32 -3.97
CA GLN A 41 12.04 9.35 -5.00
C GLN A 41 11.30 10.62 -4.60
N ARG A 42 9.97 10.56 -4.56
CA ARG A 42 9.10 11.73 -4.38
C ARG A 42 7.82 11.35 -3.65
N ILE A 43 7.15 12.35 -3.09
CA ILE A 43 5.85 12.18 -2.44
C ILE A 43 4.76 12.08 -3.52
N LEU A 44 3.94 11.03 -3.44
CA LEU A 44 2.75 10.82 -4.30
C LEU A 44 1.51 11.50 -3.73
N GLY A 45 1.43 11.62 -2.41
CA GLY A 45 0.31 12.25 -1.73
C GLY A 45 0.53 12.41 -0.22
N HIS A 46 -0.29 13.29 0.34
CA HIS A 46 -0.45 13.50 1.77
C HIS A 46 -1.84 12.96 2.12
N GLY A 47 -1.93 12.05 3.09
CA GLY A 47 -3.19 11.59 3.66
C GLY A 47 -3.35 12.09 5.09
N GLY A 48 -4.54 11.93 5.68
CA GLY A 48 -4.82 12.35 7.07
C GLY A 48 -3.92 11.69 8.12
N TYR A 49 -3.26 10.57 7.77
CA TYR A 49 -2.46 9.75 8.67
C TYR A 49 -0.97 9.70 8.30
N GLY A 50 -0.54 10.41 7.24
CA GLY A 50 0.88 10.44 6.85
C GLY A 50 1.19 10.68 5.37
N LEU A 51 2.39 10.27 4.96
CA LEU A 51 2.94 10.51 3.61
C LEU A 51 2.95 9.23 2.79
N VAL A 52 2.70 9.35 1.48
CA VAL A 52 2.91 8.25 0.54
C VAL A 52 4.09 8.57 -0.36
N TRP A 53 5.13 7.76 -0.30
CA TRP A 53 6.33 7.87 -1.11
C TRP A 53 6.27 6.96 -2.33
N LEU A 54 6.77 7.45 -3.46
CA LEU A 54 7.19 6.61 -4.58
C LEU A 54 8.61 6.13 -4.32
N GLU A 55 8.83 4.83 -4.38
CA GLU A 55 10.15 4.23 -4.29
C GLU A 55 10.45 3.40 -5.54
N GLN A 56 11.72 3.40 -5.94
CA GLN A 56 12.21 2.61 -7.07
C GLN A 56 13.26 1.61 -6.58
N GLU A 57 13.17 0.37 -7.07
CA GLU A 57 14.15 -0.66 -6.75
C GLU A 57 15.50 -0.31 -7.41
N LEU A 58 16.59 -0.52 -6.68
CA LEU A 58 17.95 -0.42 -7.19
C LEU A 58 18.53 -1.82 -7.45
N ASP A 59 19.41 -1.91 -8.45
CA ASP A 59 20.26 -3.08 -8.62
C ASP A 59 21.39 -3.12 -7.57
N ARG A 60 22.21 -4.19 -7.60
CA ARG A 60 23.33 -4.35 -6.67
C ARG A 60 24.42 -3.28 -6.80
N LYS A 61 24.43 -2.53 -7.91
CA LYS A 61 25.37 -1.44 -8.19
C LYS A 61 24.78 -0.07 -7.82
N GLY A 62 23.57 -0.04 -7.24
CA GLY A 62 22.86 1.18 -6.88
C GLY A 62 22.18 1.88 -8.07
N LYS A 63 22.05 1.23 -9.23
CA LYS A 63 21.37 1.81 -10.39
C LYS A 63 19.87 1.53 -10.32
N PRO A 64 19.02 2.51 -10.65
CA PRO A 64 17.57 2.29 -10.69
C PRO A 64 17.19 1.19 -11.69
N LYS A 65 16.40 0.23 -11.25
CA LYS A 65 15.82 -0.80 -12.12
C LYS A 65 14.64 -0.23 -12.88
N ASP A 66 14.59 -0.52 -14.18
CA ASP A 66 13.48 -0.08 -15.01
C ASP A 66 12.15 -0.71 -14.56
N LYS A 67 11.09 0.11 -14.54
CA LYS A 67 9.70 -0.28 -14.21
C LYS A 67 9.49 -1.00 -12.86
N SER A 68 10.47 -0.98 -11.94
CA SER A 68 10.33 -1.58 -10.60
C SER A 68 10.03 -0.49 -9.57
N PHE A 69 8.74 -0.22 -9.38
CA PHE A 69 8.23 0.84 -8.50
C PHE A 69 7.30 0.27 -7.44
N ARG A 70 7.31 0.91 -6.27
CA ARG A 70 6.33 0.68 -5.20
C ARG A 70 5.87 2.01 -4.60
N ALA A 71 4.70 1.99 -3.98
CA ALA A 71 4.29 3.06 -3.08
C ALA A 71 4.56 2.62 -1.63
N VAL A 72 4.99 3.54 -0.77
CA VAL A 72 5.17 3.30 0.66
C VAL A 72 4.39 4.33 1.44
N LYS A 73 3.37 3.88 2.17
CA LYS A 73 2.63 4.72 3.11
C LYS A 73 3.40 4.73 4.44
N GLN A 74 3.83 5.92 4.85
CA GLN A 74 4.49 6.17 6.11
C GLN A 74 3.48 6.79 7.08
N ILE A 75 3.15 6.05 8.14
CA ILE A 75 2.22 6.45 9.19
C ILE A 75 3.07 6.85 10.40
N ARG A 76 3.09 8.15 10.69
CA ARG A 76 3.92 8.66 11.78
C ARG A 76 3.33 8.24 13.12
N SER A 77 4.21 7.88 14.03
CA SER A 77 3.87 7.80 15.43
C SER A 77 3.51 9.20 15.95
N THR A 78 2.25 9.42 16.33
CA THR A 78 1.81 10.69 16.93
C THR A 78 2.09 10.76 18.43
N LYS A 79 2.54 9.65 19.03
CA LYS A 79 2.79 9.52 20.47
C LYS A 79 4.20 8.97 20.68
N PRO A 80 5.07 9.61 21.48
CA PRO A 80 6.34 9.02 21.88
C PRO A 80 6.11 7.63 22.47
N GLY A 81 6.68 6.59 21.84
CA GLY A 81 6.48 5.19 22.25
C GLY A 81 5.21 4.51 21.73
N SER A 82 4.58 5.00 20.64
CA SER A 82 3.52 4.24 19.97
C SER A 82 4.02 2.83 19.69
N ASN A 83 3.27 1.83 20.11
CA ASN A 83 3.67 0.45 19.94
C ASN A 83 3.02 -0.10 18.66
N LEU A 84 3.61 -1.13 18.08
CA LEU A 84 3.01 -1.83 16.93
C LEU A 84 1.56 -2.25 17.19
N ALA A 85 1.21 -2.50 18.46
CA ALA A 85 -0.15 -2.74 18.95
C ALA A 85 -1.18 -1.70 18.45
N ASP A 86 -0.80 -0.42 18.37
CA ASP A 86 -1.69 0.66 17.91
C ASP A 86 -2.08 0.51 16.44
N PHE A 87 -1.26 -0.19 15.65
CA PHE A 87 -1.43 -0.37 14.21
C PHE A 87 -1.86 -1.79 13.79
N VAL A 88 -1.95 -2.74 14.73
CA VAL A 88 -2.25 -4.16 14.45
C VAL A 88 -3.49 -4.30 13.58
N ARG A 89 -4.57 -3.58 13.91
CA ARG A 89 -5.84 -3.66 13.16
C ARG A 89 -5.71 -3.17 11.72
N GLU A 90 -4.90 -2.15 11.46
CA GLU A 90 -4.64 -1.68 10.10
C GLU A 90 -3.82 -2.72 9.32
N LEU A 91 -2.79 -3.28 9.95
CA LEU A 91 -1.94 -4.31 9.35
C LEU A 91 -2.69 -5.61 9.07
N GLU A 92 -3.57 -6.05 9.97
CA GLU A 92 -4.41 -7.23 9.79
C GLU A 92 -5.24 -7.14 8.51
N ALA A 93 -5.88 -5.99 8.30
CA ALA A 93 -6.70 -5.80 7.13
C ALA A 93 -5.88 -5.67 5.85
N VAL A 94 -4.76 -4.94 5.90
CA VAL A 94 -3.81 -4.85 4.77
C VAL A 94 -3.37 -6.26 4.36
N ALA A 95 -2.95 -7.08 5.32
CA ALA A 95 -2.50 -8.44 5.05
C ALA A 95 -3.64 -9.34 4.57
N LYS A 96 -4.87 -9.16 5.08
CA LYS A 96 -6.05 -9.93 4.68
C LYS A 96 -6.53 -9.60 3.27
N PHE A 97 -6.69 -8.32 2.95
CA PHE A 97 -7.20 -7.86 1.66
C PHE A 97 -6.11 -7.82 0.57
N SER A 98 -4.84 -8.06 0.93
CA SER A 98 -3.77 -8.29 -0.05
C SER A 98 -3.70 -9.75 -0.56
N GLN A 99 -4.55 -10.65 -0.07
CA GLN A 99 -4.63 -12.02 -0.58
C GLN A 99 -5.14 -12.08 -2.02
N GLU A 100 -4.75 -13.13 -2.76
CA GLU A 100 -5.05 -13.27 -4.19
C GLU A 100 -6.54 -13.17 -4.54
N LYS A 101 -7.42 -13.72 -3.69
CA LYS A 101 -8.88 -13.63 -3.86
C LYS A 101 -9.44 -12.19 -3.90
N TYR A 102 -8.67 -11.21 -3.44
CA TYR A 102 -9.07 -9.81 -3.33
C TYR A 102 -8.31 -8.88 -4.28
N GLN A 103 -7.38 -9.42 -5.09
CA GLN A 103 -6.43 -8.63 -5.88
C GLN A 103 -7.06 -7.70 -6.93
N ASP A 104 -8.30 -7.96 -7.33
CA ASP A 104 -9.04 -7.15 -8.29
C ASP A 104 -9.72 -5.93 -7.66
N PHE A 105 -9.82 -5.90 -6.32
CA PHE A 105 -10.56 -4.88 -5.59
C PHE A 105 -9.68 -4.04 -4.67
N PHE A 106 -8.52 -4.54 -4.27
CA PHE A 106 -7.64 -3.89 -3.31
C PHE A 106 -6.22 -3.74 -3.84
N VAL A 107 -5.56 -2.68 -3.38
CA VAL A 107 -4.15 -2.45 -3.67
C VAL A 107 -3.36 -3.56 -2.98
N LYS A 108 -2.48 -4.24 -3.69
CA LYS A 108 -1.66 -5.31 -3.16
C LYS A 108 -0.60 -4.73 -2.23
N SER A 109 -0.52 -5.27 -1.03
CA SER A 109 0.61 -5.03 -0.13
C SER A 109 1.77 -5.95 -0.48
N HIS A 110 2.98 -5.41 -0.38
CA HIS A 110 4.22 -6.18 -0.41
C HIS A 110 4.73 -6.53 0.99
N GLY A 111 4.07 -6.02 2.03
CA GLY A 111 4.44 -6.17 3.43
C GLY A 111 4.56 -4.85 4.16
N TRP A 112 4.96 -4.91 5.41
CA TRP A 112 5.12 -3.75 6.29
C TRP A 112 6.45 -3.82 7.05
N TYR A 113 6.93 -2.67 7.54
CA TYR A 113 8.13 -2.57 8.35
C TYR A 113 8.06 -1.34 9.24
N GLU A 114 8.75 -1.37 10.36
CA GLU A 114 8.76 -0.27 11.33
C GLU A 114 10.13 0.43 11.33
N SER A 115 10.10 1.76 11.42
CA SER A 115 11.27 2.56 11.82
C SER A 115 11.02 3.14 13.22
N PRO A 116 12.04 3.69 13.89
CA PRO A 116 11.85 4.29 15.22
C PRO A 116 10.76 5.37 15.31
N GLU A 117 10.36 5.98 14.19
CA GLU A 117 9.44 7.12 14.15
C GLU A 117 8.11 6.82 13.45
N ALA A 118 8.01 5.71 12.70
CA ALA A 118 6.87 5.46 11.83
C ALA A 118 6.71 3.99 11.41
N LEU A 119 5.45 3.59 11.22
CA LEU A 119 5.08 2.38 10.52
C LEU A 119 5.09 2.64 9.00
N HIS A 120 5.63 1.69 8.23
CA HIS A 120 5.69 1.74 6.78
C HIS A 120 4.95 0.56 6.17
N ILE A 121 4.06 0.83 5.23
CA ILE A 121 3.33 -0.20 4.47
C ILE A 121 3.75 -0.08 3.01
N ALA A 122 4.45 -1.09 2.51
CA ALA A 122 4.85 -1.19 1.11
C ALA A 122 3.70 -1.79 0.29
N MET A 123 3.41 -1.18 -0.86
CA MET A 123 2.28 -1.56 -1.71
C MET A 123 2.62 -1.37 -3.19
N GLU A 124 1.83 -2.01 -4.06
CA GLU A 124 1.98 -1.82 -5.51
C GLU A 124 1.79 -0.33 -5.86
N TYR A 125 2.55 0.14 -6.85
CA TYR A 125 2.41 1.49 -7.36
C TYR A 125 1.31 1.55 -8.43
N CYS A 126 0.33 2.42 -8.24
CA CYS A 126 -0.73 2.68 -9.21
C CYS A 126 -0.40 3.96 -10.02
N PRO A 127 0.12 3.85 -11.25
CA PRO A 127 0.75 4.96 -11.96
C PRO A 127 -0.21 6.06 -12.42
N PHE A 128 -1.51 5.80 -12.44
CA PHE A 128 -2.53 6.79 -12.82
C PHE A 128 -3.11 7.53 -11.61
N GLY A 129 -2.57 7.28 -10.41
CA GLY A 129 -2.94 7.98 -9.20
C GLY A 129 -4.33 7.62 -8.69
N ASP A 130 -4.97 8.58 -8.03
CA ASP A 130 -6.34 8.42 -7.55
C ASP A 130 -7.38 8.78 -8.62
N LEU A 131 -8.59 8.25 -8.47
CA LEU A 131 -9.68 8.45 -9.43
C LEU A 131 -10.01 9.92 -9.65
N GLN A 132 -9.90 10.74 -8.60
CA GLN A 132 -10.13 12.19 -8.66
C GLN A 132 -9.12 12.87 -9.59
N LYS A 133 -7.82 12.59 -9.43
CA LYS A 133 -6.77 13.08 -10.34
C LYS A 133 -6.95 12.55 -11.76
N TYR A 134 -7.33 11.28 -11.89
CA TYR A 134 -7.60 10.66 -13.18
C TYR A 134 -8.71 11.40 -13.93
N THR A 135 -9.86 11.64 -13.28
CA THR A 135 -10.98 12.41 -13.85
C THR A 135 -10.62 13.87 -14.11
N ALA A 136 -9.83 14.50 -13.23
CA ALA A 136 -9.42 15.89 -13.43
C ALA A 136 -8.54 16.05 -14.69
N SER A 137 -7.73 15.04 -15.01
CA SER A 137 -6.82 15.07 -16.16
C SER A 137 -7.48 14.74 -17.51
N ARG A 138 -8.52 13.90 -17.51
CA ARG A 138 -9.17 13.40 -18.74
C ARG A 138 -10.58 13.96 -18.97
N GLY A 139 -11.11 14.71 -18.01
CA GLY A 139 -12.51 15.08 -17.96
C GLY A 139 -13.37 13.97 -17.33
N SER A 140 -14.69 14.18 -17.39
CA SER A 140 -15.66 13.26 -16.82
C SER A 140 -15.55 11.85 -17.43
N LEU A 141 -15.70 10.83 -16.58
CA LEU A 141 -15.76 9.45 -17.05
C LEU A 141 -17.06 9.21 -17.81
N PRO A 142 -17.01 8.53 -18.98
CA PRO A 142 -18.20 7.99 -19.62
C PRO A 142 -18.98 7.09 -18.66
N GLU A 143 -20.30 7.06 -18.81
CA GLU A 143 -21.19 6.31 -17.92
C GLU A 143 -20.79 4.82 -17.81
N GLU A 144 -20.40 4.20 -18.93
CA GLU A 144 -19.97 2.80 -18.96
C GLU A 144 -18.69 2.57 -18.15
N GLU A 145 -17.72 3.49 -18.21
CA GLU A 145 -16.51 3.41 -17.40
C GLU A 145 -16.83 3.61 -15.92
N ALA A 146 -17.69 4.59 -15.60
CA ALA A 146 -18.13 4.86 -14.25
C ALA A 146 -18.84 3.64 -13.63
N LYS A 147 -19.71 2.95 -14.38
CA LYS A 147 -20.37 1.71 -13.94
C LYS A 147 -19.36 0.62 -13.56
N VAL A 148 -18.30 0.44 -14.35
CA VAL A 148 -17.24 -0.53 -14.06
C VAL A 148 -16.50 -0.19 -12.77
N VAL A 149 -16.09 1.07 -12.62
CA VAL A 149 -15.40 1.57 -11.42
C VAL A 149 -16.28 1.38 -10.18
N MET A 150 -17.52 1.85 -10.23
CA MET A 150 -18.45 1.76 -9.10
C MET A 150 -18.72 0.31 -8.71
N ARG A 151 -18.88 -0.59 -9.68
CA ARG A 151 -19.06 -2.02 -9.41
C ARG A 151 -17.84 -2.64 -8.69
N GLN A 152 -16.63 -2.30 -9.10
CA GLN A 152 -15.41 -2.78 -8.42
C GLN A 152 -15.32 -2.25 -6.99
N VAL A 153 -15.55 -0.94 -6.82
CA VAL A 153 -15.53 -0.29 -5.51
C VAL A 153 -16.57 -0.89 -4.56
N PHE A 154 -17.82 -1.05 -5.01
CA PHE A 154 -18.87 -1.63 -4.16
C PHE A 154 -18.63 -3.10 -3.82
N ARG A 155 -18.07 -3.89 -4.74
CA ARG A 155 -17.68 -5.28 -4.43
C ARG A 155 -16.54 -5.33 -3.40
N GLY A 156 -15.54 -4.46 -3.53
CA GLY A 156 -14.48 -4.32 -2.53
C GLY A 156 -15.05 -3.96 -1.16
N LEU A 157 -15.96 -2.97 -1.09
CA LEU A 157 -16.63 -2.59 0.15
C LEU A 157 -17.47 -3.73 0.75
N ALA A 158 -18.19 -4.48 -0.07
CA ALA A 158 -18.96 -5.63 0.40
C ALA A 158 -18.05 -6.68 1.08
N HIS A 159 -16.94 -7.05 0.43
CA HIS A 159 -15.93 -7.94 1.03
C HIS A 159 -15.34 -7.38 2.32
N MET A 160 -15.12 -6.07 2.39
CA MET A 160 -14.61 -5.43 3.60
C MET A 160 -15.61 -5.54 4.76
N HIS A 161 -16.88 -5.27 4.50
CA HIS A 161 -17.95 -5.31 5.49
C HIS A 161 -18.28 -6.73 5.96
N GLU A 162 -18.21 -7.72 5.07
CA GLU A 162 -18.33 -9.16 5.42
C GLU A 162 -17.31 -9.54 6.50
N GLU A 163 -16.09 -9.02 6.37
CA GLU A 163 -14.97 -9.25 7.28
C GLU A 163 -14.91 -8.26 8.47
N LYS A 164 -15.99 -7.50 8.69
CA LYS A 164 -16.15 -6.54 9.82
C LYS A 164 -15.13 -5.40 9.84
N PHE A 165 -14.59 -5.05 8.68
CA PHE A 165 -13.80 -3.84 8.49
C PHE A 165 -14.66 -2.72 7.88
N ALA A 166 -14.28 -1.47 8.12
CA ALA A 166 -14.92 -0.30 7.52
C ALA A 166 -13.85 0.69 7.09
N HIS A 167 -13.89 1.12 5.84
CA HIS A 167 -12.86 1.97 5.22
C HIS A 167 -12.77 3.37 5.85
N ARG A 168 -13.92 4.01 6.07
CA ARG A 168 -14.06 5.36 6.68
C ARG A 168 -13.44 6.54 5.91
N ASP A 169 -12.56 6.31 4.94
CA ASP A 169 -12.05 7.36 4.01
C ASP A 169 -11.83 6.84 2.58
N LEU A 170 -12.89 6.50 1.85
CA LEU A 170 -12.78 5.78 0.58
C LEU A 170 -12.10 6.60 -0.53
N LYS A 171 -10.94 6.13 -1.01
CA LYS A 171 -10.22 6.75 -2.12
C LYS A 171 -9.77 5.72 -3.17
N PRO A 172 -10.51 5.54 -4.28
CA PRO A 172 -10.15 4.60 -5.32
C PRO A 172 -8.87 5.03 -6.06
N ALA A 173 -7.96 4.08 -6.27
CA ALA A 173 -6.74 4.24 -7.05
C ALA A 173 -6.87 3.56 -8.43
N VAL A 174 -6.25 4.15 -9.44
CA VAL A 174 -6.26 3.68 -10.82
C VAL A 174 -4.90 3.03 -11.12
N CYS A 175 -4.85 1.71 -11.18
CA CYS A 175 -3.59 0.97 -11.32
C CYS A 175 -3.28 0.58 -12.77
N SER A 176 -4.24 0.68 -13.70
CA SER A 176 -4.04 0.39 -15.13
C SER A 176 -4.93 1.29 -16.02
N PRO A 177 -4.49 1.64 -17.25
CA PRO A 177 -5.22 2.54 -18.14
C PRO A 177 -6.35 1.84 -18.91
N TRP A 178 -7.23 2.65 -19.48
CA TRP A 178 -8.23 2.26 -20.48
C TRP A 178 -7.70 2.50 -21.92
N PRO A 179 -8.00 1.68 -22.96
CA PRO A 179 -8.17 0.21 -23.12
C PRO A 179 -6.86 -0.49 -23.58
N PRO A 180 -6.63 -1.84 -23.56
CA PRO A 180 -7.58 -2.99 -23.57
C PRO A 180 -7.30 -4.12 -22.52
N ALA A 181 -6.80 -3.83 -21.31
CA ALA A 181 -6.44 -4.84 -20.30
C ALA A 181 -7.46 -4.89 -19.12
N PRO A 182 -7.54 -5.99 -18.33
CA PRO A 182 -8.44 -6.09 -17.19
C PRO A 182 -8.23 -4.91 -16.24
N HIS A 183 -9.29 -4.14 -16.06
CA HIS A 183 -9.29 -2.87 -15.34
C HIS A 183 -9.06 -3.13 -13.85
N LYS A 184 -8.08 -2.46 -13.24
CA LYS A 184 -7.87 -2.52 -11.79
C LYS A 184 -8.07 -1.14 -11.18
N PHE A 185 -9.28 -0.89 -10.71
CA PHE A 185 -9.59 0.19 -9.77
C PHE A 185 -9.66 -0.40 -8.38
N ALA A 186 -8.71 -0.01 -7.55
CA ALA A 186 -8.50 -0.63 -6.27
C ALA A 186 -8.80 0.33 -5.13
N VAL A 187 -9.41 -0.19 -4.07
CA VAL A 187 -9.57 0.49 -2.80
C VAL A 187 -8.19 0.50 -2.11
N SER A 188 -7.66 1.70 -1.87
CA SER A 188 -6.43 1.89 -1.10
C SER A 188 -6.68 1.55 0.37
N PHE A 189 -5.69 1.08 1.13
CA PHE A 189 -5.90 0.82 2.55
C PHE A 189 -5.91 2.12 3.36
N MET A 190 -7.11 2.56 3.75
CA MET A 190 -7.29 3.38 4.94
C MET A 190 -8.34 2.72 5.81
N LEU A 191 -7.93 2.35 7.02
CA LEU A 191 -8.84 1.90 8.07
C LEU A 191 -8.46 2.70 9.29
N THR A 192 -9.39 3.52 9.76
CA THR A 192 -9.19 4.23 11.03
C THR A 192 -9.71 3.32 12.13
N SER A 193 -8.90 3.02 13.14
CA SER A 193 -9.41 2.48 14.40
C SER A 193 -10.23 3.58 15.08
N SER A 194 -11.46 3.25 15.47
CA SER A 194 -12.26 4.06 16.40
C SER A 194 -11.84 3.75 17.82
#